data_AF-M5C543-F1
#
_entry.id   AF-M5C543-F1
#
_cell.length_a   1.000
_cell.length_b   1.000
_cell.length_c   1.000
_cell.angle_alpha   90.00
_cell.angle_beta   90.00
_cell.angle_gamma   90.00
#
_symmetry.space_group_name_H-M   'P 1'
#
loop_
_entity.id
_entity.type
_entity.pdbx_description
1 polymer ?
#
loop_
_entity_poly.entity_id
_entity_poly.type
_entity_poly.pdbx_seq_one_letter_code
_entity_poly.pdbx_strand_id
1 'polypeptide(L)'
;MNLVIGPSDIPFSDELGKPKALTEEGIQGLLKAYMDAVERCKKIGFDFIEIHGAHGYLLHSFYSPISNNRTDKYGGSLENRLRFPLEVIQTVRAAWDKPLFLRLSATEWAEKEKNESGEWVSWGIEQSVELSKRAQAAGVDLMDVSSGGNYFKQNINVGRNYQASNRYTPY
;
A
#
# COMPACT_ATOMS: atom_id res chain seq x y z
N MET A 1 13.21 -20.71 7.41
CA MET A 1 13.61 -19.56 6.56
C MET A 1 12.38 -18.68 6.40
N ASN A 2 12.42 -17.43 6.87
CA ASN A 2 11.30 -16.50 6.66
C ASN A 2 11.27 -16.09 5.18
N LEU A 3 10.20 -16.46 4.48
CA LEU A 3 10.01 -16.23 3.03
C LEU A 3 9.39 -14.86 2.72
N VAL A 4 8.95 -14.12 3.74
CA VAL A 4 8.22 -12.85 3.58
C VAL A 4 9.21 -11.68 3.62
N ILE A 5 8.99 -10.70 2.75
CA ILE A 5 9.80 -9.48 2.62
C ILE A 5 8.98 -8.25 2.99
N GLY A 6 9.65 -7.20 3.45
CA GLY A 6 9.03 -5.92 3.82
C GLY A 6 10.03 -4.76 3.72
N PRO A 7 9.60 -3.51 3.96
CA PRO A 7 10.51 -2.37 4.00
C PRO A 7 11.53 -2.48 5.15
N SER A 8 11.10 -3.05 6.28
CA SER A 8 11.87 -3.21 7.52
C SER A 8 11.69 -4.63 8.07
N ASP A 9 12.36 -4.95 9.19
CA ASP A 9 12.24 -6.24 9.90
C ASP A 9 11.17 -6.25 11.00
N ILE A 10 10.20 -5.34 10.89
CA ILE A 10 9.08 -5.17 11.84
C ILE A 10 8.00 -6.22 11.52
N PRO A 11 7.68 -7.15 12.44
CA PRO A 11 6.59 -8.10 12.22
C PRO A 11 5.23 -7.39 12.34
N PHE A 12 4.22 -7.88 11.62
CA PHE A 12 2.85 -7.36 11.74
C PHE A 12 2.28 -7.54 13.15
N SER A 13 2.56 -8.67 13.81
CA SER A 13 2.21 -8.98 15.19
C SER A 13 3.27 -9.88 15.82
N ASP A 14 3.27 -9.99 17.14
CA ASP A 14 4.24 -10.81 17.90
C ASP A 14 4.12 -12.33 17.60
N GLU A 15 2.99 -12.75 17.02
CA GLU A 15 2.73 -14.15 16.62
C GLU A 15 3.31 -14.50 15.24
N LEU A 16 3.70 -13.50 14.44
CA LEU A 16 4.18 -13.70 13.07
C LEU A 16 5.69 -13.52 12.96
N GLY A 17 6.26 -14.19 11.94
CA GLY A 17 7.68 -14.09 11.65
C GLY A 17 8.10 -12.71 11.17
N LYS A 18 9.29 -12.27 11.56
CA LYS A 18 9.90 -11.03 11.04
C LYS A 18 10.11 -11.10 9.53
N PRO A 19 9.63 -10.10 8.76
CA PRO A 19 9.96 -10.02 7.35
C PRO A 19 11.45 -9.75 7.15
N LYS A 20 12.00 -10.18 6.02
CA LYS A 20 13.33 -9.76 5.58
C LYS A 20 13.22 -8.35 4.99
N ALA A 21 13.96 -7.39 5.55
CA ALA A 21 14.05 -6.04 5.00
C ALA A 21 14.59 -6.10 3.56
N LEU A 22 13.88 -5.44 2.64
CA LEU A 22 14.28 -5.34 1.23
C LEU A 22 15.55 -4.50 1.08
N THR A 23 16.44 -4.92 0.17
CA THR A 23 17.55 -4.07 -0.28
C THR A 23 17.12 -3.25 -1.50
N GLU A 24 17.93 -2.29 -1.92
CA GLU A 24 17.67 -1.55 -3.16
C GLU A 24 17.62 -2.48 -4.37
N GLU A 25 18.51 -3.49 -4.43
CA GLU A 25 18.51 -4.50 -5.50
C GLU A 25 17.22 -5.33 -5.47
N GLY A 26 16.71 -5.64 -4.27
CA GLY A 26 15.43 -6.31 -4.10
C GLY A 26 14.27 -5.47 -4.64
N ILE A 27 14.27 -4.16 -4.37
CA ILE A 27 13.30 -3.21 -4.92
C ILE A 27 13.37 -3.19 -6.46
N GLN A 28 14.57 -3.12 -7.04
CA GLN A 28 14.73 -3.18 -8.50
C GLN A 28 14.23 -4.49 -9.10
N GLY A 29 14.48 -5.63 -8.41
CA GLY A 29 13.93 -6.93 -8.79
C GLY A 29 12.40 -6.95 -8.79
N LEU A 30 11.76 -6.28 -7.83
CA LEU A 30 10.31 -6.15 -7.79
C LEU A 30 9.76 -5.28 -8.91
N LEU A 31 10.39 -4.14 -9.23
CA LEU A 31 10.01 -3.32 -10.38
C LEU A 31 10.05 -4.13 -11.68
N LYS A 32 11.10 -4.95 -11.86
CA LYS A 32 11.17 -5.90 -12.98
C LYS A 32 10.03 -6.92 -12.96
N ALA A 33 9.68 -7.47 -11.79
CA ALA A 33 8.56 -8.40 -11.66
C ALA A 33 7.20 -7.77 -12.00
N TYR A 34 6.97 -6.50 -11.63
CA TYR A 34 5.78 -5.73 -12.04
C TYR A 34 5.74 -5.57 -13.56
N MET A 35 6.84 -5.17 -14.19
CA MET A 35 6.95 -5.07 -15.65
C MET A 35 6.62 -6.39 -16.34
N ASP A 36 7.20 -7.50 -15.87
CA ASP A 36 6.94 -8.82 -16.44
C ASP A 36 5.47 -9.24 -16.25
N ALA A 37 4.81 -8.80 -15.17
CA ALA A 37 3.37 -9.01 -14.96
C ALA A 37 2.52 -8.23 -15.96
N VAL A 38 2.85 -6.97 -16.23
CA VAL A 38 2.17 -6.15 -17.25
C VAL A 38 2.26 -6.79 -18.63
N GLU A 39 3.43 -7.31 -19.01
CA GLU A 39 3.60 -8.01 -20.29
C GLU A 39 2.75 -9.29 -20.38
N ARG A 40 2.55 -10.01 -19.27
CA ARG A 40 1.59 -11.13 -19.22
C ARG A 40 0.15 -10.64 -19.37
N CYS A 41 -0.21 -9.54 -18.71
CA CYS A 41 -1.55 -8.98 -18.81
C CYS A 41 -1.91 -8.55 -20.24
N LYS A 42 -0.96 -7.94 -20.96
CA LYS A 42 -1.12 -7.60 -22.39
C LYS A 42 -1.37 -8.81 -23.27
N LYS A 43 -0.59 -9.88 -23.08
CA LYS A 43 -0.72 -11.12 -23.88
C LYS A 43 -2.08 -11.77 -23.71
N ILE A 44 -2.65 -11.70 -22.50
CA ILE A 44 -3.98 -12.22 -22.20
C ILE A 44 -5.08 -11.29 -22.71
N GLY A 45 -4.80 -9.98 -22.75
CA GLY A 45 -5.73 -8.97 -23.25
C GLY A 45 -6.63 -8.39 -22.16
N PHE A 46 -6.19 -8.31 -20.90
CA PHE A 46 -6.96 -7.63 -19.85
C PHE A 46 -7.34 -6.20 -20.23
N ASP A 47 -8.49 -5.74 -19.76
CA ASP A 47 -9.01 -4.40 -20.06
C ASP A 47 -8.47 -3.32 -19.12
N PHE A 48 -8.09 -3.70 -17.90
CA PHE A 48 -7.48 -2.81 -16.91
C PHE A 48 -6.54 -3.59 -15.98
N ILE A 49 -5.69 -2.87 -15.25
CA ILE A 49 -4.87 -3.42 -14.17
C ILE A 49 -5.14 -2.60 -12.92
N GLU A 50 -5.21 -3.26 -11.76
CA GLU A 50 -5.17 -2.61 -10.46
C GLU A 50 -3.86 -2.93 -9.74
N ILE A 51 -3.12 -1.88 -9.34
CA ILE A 51 -1.98 -2.01 -8.44
C ILE A 51 -2.52 -2.12 -7.02
N HIS A 52 -2.22 -3.24 -6.37
CA HIS A 52 -2.64 -3.43 -4.98
C HIS A 52 -1.64 -2.77 -4.03
N GLY A 53 -1.98 -1.57 -3.57
CA GLY A 53 -1.23 -0.84 -2.55
C GLY A 53 -2.01 -0.62 -1.28
N ALA A 54 -2.71 -1.64 -0.75
CA ALA A 54 -3.57 -1.51 0.42
C ALA A 54 -3.36 -2.68 1.40
N HIS A 55 -4.11 -2.67 2.50
CA HIS A 55 -4.29 -3.80 3.43
C HIS A 55 -3.04 -4.39 4.11
N GLY A 56 -1.94 -3.65 4.22
CA GLY A 56 -0.72 -4.12 4.87
C GLY A 56 0.16 -5.01 4.00
N TYR A 57 -0.21 -5.19 2.73
CA TYR A 57 0.69 -5.78 1.75
C TYR A 57 1.83 -4.83 1.41
N LEU A 58 2.76 -5.32 0.58
CA LEU A 58 4.07 -4.73 0.40
C LEU A 58 4.06 -3.20 0.19
N LEU A 59 3.32 -2.66 -0.79
CA LEU A 59 3.33 -1.21 -1.03
C LEU A 59 2.74 -0.40 0.13
N HIS A 60 1.66 -0.90 0.76
CA HIS A 60 1.10 -0.26 1.96
C HIS A 60 2.12 -0.25 3.10
N SER A 61 2.79 -1.37 3.32
CA SER A 61 3.82 -1.45 4.36
C SER A 61 4.95 -0.45 4.14
N PHE A 62 5.31 -0.12 2.89
CA PHE A 62 6.31 0.91 2.58
C PHE A 62 5.83 2.32 2.91
N TYR A 63 4.61 2.67 2.53
CA TYR A 63 4.16 4.03 2.75
C TYR A 63 3.66 4.29 4.17
N SER A 64 3.52 3.28 5.05
CA SER A 64 3.15 3.49 6.46
C SER A 64 4.37 3.61 7.39
N PRO A 65 4.41 4.59 8.30
CA PRO A 65 5.48 4.70 9.29
C PRO A 65 5.43 3.59 10.36
N ILE A 66 4.33 2.86 10.49
CA ILE A 66 4.19 1.74 11.46
C ILE A 66 5.09 0.57 11.07
N SER A 67 5.19 0.30 9.76
CA SER A 67 5.89 -0.84 9.20
C SER A 67 7.22 -0.49 8.54
N ASN A 68 7.47 0.80 8.24
CA ASN A 68 8.68 1.28 7.58
C ASN A 68 9.47 2.24 8.46
N ASN A 69 10.53 1.71 9.09
CA ASN A 69 11.52 2.47 9.85
C ASN A 69 12.84 2.69 9.08
N ARG A 70 12.84 2.54 7.74
CA ARG A 70 14.05 2.71 6.93
C ARG A 70 14.57 4.13 7.05
N THR A 71 15.90 4.25 7.02
CA THR A 71 16.63 5.53 7.06
C THR A 71 17.22 5.93 5.71
N ASP A 72 17.02 5.11 4.68
CA ASP A 72 17.44 5.41 3.32
C ASP A 72 16.37 6.17 2.53
N LYS A 73 16.56 6.30 1.21
CA LYS A 73 15.65 7.03 0.31
C LYS A 73 14.23 6.44 0.21
N TYR A 74 13.95 5.30 0.85
CA TYR A 74 12.63 4.67 0.86
C TYR A 74 11.93 4.72 2.24
N GLY A 75 12.48 5.43 3.23
CA GLY A 75 11.82 5.62 4.53
C GLY A 75 12.04 6.99 5.17
N GLY A 76 11.47 7.15 6.37
CA GLY A 76 11.43 8.42 7.09
C GLY A 76 10.37 9.37 6.54
N SER A 77 10.78 10.34 5.72
CA SER A 77 9.89 11.37 5.18
C SER A 77 8.74 10.76 4.36
N LEU A 78 7.61 11.48 4.27
CA LEU A 78 6.49 11.06 3.42
C LEU A 78 6.95 10.86 1.97
N GLU A 79 7.76 11.77 1.43
CA GLU A 79 8.30 11.66 0.07
C GLU A 79 9.07 10.34 -0.14
N ASN A 80 9.95 9.98 0.79
CA ASN A 80 10.73 8.75 0.69
C ASN A 80 9.84 7.51 0.83
N ARG A 81 8.89 7.51 1.77
CA ARG A 81 7.92 6.44 1.95
C ARG A 81 7.04 6.22 0.71
N LEU A 82 6.70 7.29 -0.02
CA LEU A 82 5.94 7.21 -1.27
C LEU A 82 6.79 6.82 -2.50
N ARG A 83 8.12 6.84 -2.40
CA ARG A 83 9.02 6.63 -3.55
C ARG A 83 8.79 5.28 -4.23
N PHE A 84 8.83 4.18 -3.47
CA PHE A 84 8.67 2.85 -4.06
C PHE A 84 7.26 2.62 -4.68
N PRO A 85 6.14 2.97 -4.00
CA PRO A 85 4.82 2.94 -4.63
C PRO A 85 4.74 3.75 -5.94
N LEU A 86 5.34 4.94 -5.99
CA LEU A 86 5.35 5.77 -7.20
C LEU A 86 6.23 5.19 -8.31
N GLU A 87 7.38 4.60 -7.98
CA GLU A 87 8.22 3.88 -8.95
C GLU A 87 7.46 2.69 -9.56
N VAL A 88 6.67 1.96 -8.77
CA VAL A 88 5.81 0.87 -9.27
C VAL A 88 4.76 1.41 -10.23
N ILE A 89 4.06 2.49 -9.87
CA ILE A 89 3.04 3.12 -10.74
C ILE A 89 3.67 3.55 -12.06
N GLN A 90 4.80 4.26 -12.02
CA GLN A 90 5.52 4.72 -13.21
C GLN A 90 6.00 3.55 -14.08
N THR A 91 6.53 2.49 -13.45
CA THR A 91 6.97 1.27 -14.15
C THR A 91 5.81 0.60 -14.87
N VAL A 92 4.67 0.42 -14.20
CA VAL A 92 3.48 -0.18 -14.79
C VAL A 92 2.92 0.70 -15.89
N ARG A 93 2.76 2.00 -15.65
CA ARG A 93 2.23 2.96 -16.63
C ARG A 93 3.11 3.06 -17.87
N ALA A 94 4.43 3.01 -17.75
CA ALA A 94 5.34 3.07 -18.89
C ALA A 94 5.13 1.92 -19.88
N ALA A 95 4.61 0.79 -19.41
CA ALA A 95 4.30 -0.35 -20.24
C ALA A 95 2.81 -0.63 -20.38
N TRP A 96 1.90 0.08 -19.75
CA TRP A 96 0.46 -0.15 -19.88
C TRP A 96 -0.17 1.09 -20.52
N ASP A 97 -1.16 0.96 -21.40
CA ASP A 97 -1.84 2.08 -22.09
C ASP A 97 -3.36 2.12 -21.85
N LYS A 98 -3.93 1.10 -21.19
CA LYS A 98 -5.35 1.02 -20.79
C LYS A 98 -5.58 1.56 -19.37
N PRO A 99 -6.81 1.58 -18.82
CA PRO A 99 -7.04 2.04 -17.44
C PRO A 99 -6.14 1.34 -16.41
N LEU A 100 -5.54 2.16 -15.55
CA LEU A 100 -4.68 1.76 -14.45
C LEU A 100 -5.27 2.24 -13.14
N PHE A 101 -5.60 1.31 -12.26
CA PHE A 101 -6.17 1.61 -10.96
C PHE A 101 -5.10 1.49 -9.87
N LEU A 102 -5.23 2.27 -8.81
CA LEU A 102 -4.46 2.09 -7.58
C LEU A 102 -5.43 1.85 -6.43
N ARG A 103 -5.30 0.70 -5.78
CA ARG A 103 -5.98 0.44 -4.51
C ARG A 103 -5.15 0.91 -3.34
N LEU A 104 -5.73 1.70 -2.44
CA LEU A 104 -5.08 2.14 -1.19
C LEU A 104 -5.95 1.90 0.05
N SER A 105 -5.31 1.85 1.22
CA SER A 105 -6.01 1.97 2.49
C SER A 105 -6.02 3.43 2.91
N ALA A 106 -7.17 4.08 3.00
CA ALA A 106 -7.29 5.50 3.32
C ALA A 106 -6.83 5.86 4.74
N THR A 107 -6.90 4.88 5.65
CA THR A 107 -6.50 4.99 7.03
C THR A 107 -6.17 3.61 7.57
N GLU A 108 -5.23 3.53 8.51
CA GLU A 108 -4.94 2.33 9.29
C GLU A 108 -5.79 2.18 10.54
N TRP A 109 -6.72 3.11 10.79
CA TRP A 109 -7.52 3.15 12.02
C TRP A 109 -6.66 3.22 13.30
N ALA A 110 -5.50 3.87 13.21
CA ALA A 110 -4.73 4.25 14.37
C ALA A 110 -5.36 5.46 15.08
N GLU A 111 -5.04 5.65 16.36
CA GLU A 111 -5.60 6.74 17.16
C GLU A 111 -5.23 8.13 16.61
N LYS A 112 -4.00 8.27 16.09
CA LYS A 112 -3.48 9.54 15.57
C LYS A 112 -2.65 9.32 14.31
N GLU A 113 -2.85 10.17 13.31
CA GLU A 113 -2.01 10.21 12.10
C GLU A 113 -0.66 10.92 12.38
N LYS A 114 -0.70 11.99 13.18
CA LYS A 114 0.46 12.77 13.64
C LYS A 114 0.60 12.76 15.17
N ASN A 115 1.83 12.82 15.67
CA ASN A 115 2.09 13.11 17.08
C ASN A 115 1.96 14.62 17.38
N GLU A 116 2.19 15.01 18.64
CA GLU A 116 2.09 16.41 19.11
C GLU A 116 3.09 17.34 18.42
N SER A 117 4.23 16.80 17.97
CA SER A 117 5.26 17.52 17.21
C SER A 117 4.92 17.66 15.72
N GLY A 118 3.80 17.06 15.26
CA GLY A 118 3.38 17.08 13.86
C GLY A 118 4.03 15.99 12.98
N GLU A 119 4.77 15.05 13.56
CA GLU A 119 5.40 13.96 12.83
C GLU A 119 4.41 12.83 12.55
N TRP A 120 4.51 12.23 11.37
CA TRP A 120 3.67 11.11 10.96
C TRP A 120 4.00 9.85 11.76
N VAL A 121 3.03 9.34 12.53
CA VAL A 121 3.19 8.13 13.36
C VAL A 121 2.30 6.96 12.90
N SER A 122 1.32 7.24 12.03
CA SER A 122 0.56 6.24 11.30
C SER A 122 0.18 6.75 9.91
N TRP A 123 -0.35 5.87 9.07
CA TRP A 123 -0.95 6.25 7.80
C TRP A 123 -2.42 6.67 7.96
N GLY A 124 -2.78 7.79 7.37
CA GLY A 124 -4.12 8.35 7.46
C GLY A 124 -4.55 9.15 6.23
N ILE A 125 -5.58 9.97 6.41
CA ILE A 125 -6.32 10.62 5.32
C ILE A 125 -5.47 11.69 4.65
N GLU A 126 -4.69 12.48 5.41
CA GLU A 126 -3.87 13.54 4.84
C GLU A 126 -2.82 12.96 3.89
N GLN A 127 -2.14 11.89 4.31
CA GLN A 127 -1.16 11.21 3.47
C GLN A 127 -1.81 10.46 2.30
N SER A 128 -3.01 9.91 2.48
CA SER A 128 -3.78 9.28 1.40
C SER A 128 -4.17 10.26 0.29
N VAL A 129 -4.54 11.49 0.64
CA VAL A 129 -4.78 12.56 -0.34
C VAL A 129 -3.51 12.88 -1.11
N GLU A 130 -2.37 12.96 -0.43
CA GLU A 130 -1.08 13.23 -1.08
C GLU A 130 -0.66 12.11 -2.04
N LEU A 131 -0.77 10.85 -1.63
CA LEU A 131 -0.53 9.71 -2.53
C LEU A 131 -1.48 9.74 -3.73
N SER A 132 -2.77 10.03 -3.51
CA SER A 132 -3.76 10.08 -4.60
C SER A 132 -3.41 11.14 -5.65
N LYS A 133 -2.97 12.34 -5.23
CA LYS A 133 -2.52 13.40 -6.14
C LYS A 133 -1.29 12.98 -6.94
N ARG A 134 -0.30 12.39 -6.29
CA ARG A 134 0.93 11.93 -6.96
C ARG A 134 0.68 10.75 -7.89
N ALA A 135 -0.21 9.83 -7.51
CA ALA A 135 -0.62 8.70 -8.31
C ALA A 135 -1.37 9.17 -9.58
N GLN A 136 -2.30 10.11 -9.44
CA GLN A 136 -2.96 10.75 -10.60
C GLN A 136 -1.93 11.39 -11.53
N ALA A 137 -0.99 12.18 -10.99
CA ALA A 137 0.07 12.81 -11.79
C ALA A 137 0.99 11.78 -12.48
N ALA A 138 1.11 10.57 -11.93
CA ALA A 138 1.86 9.46 -12.50
C ALA A 138 1.03 8.58 -13.48
N GLY A 139 -0.22 8.94 -13.77
CA GLY A 139 -1.06 8.29 -14.77
C GLY A 139 -1.99 7.19 -14.25
N VAL A 140 -2.33 7.21 -12.96
CA VAL A 140 -3.45 6.41 -12.41
C VAL A 140 -4.78 7.03 -12.81
N ASP A 141 -5.68 6.20 -13.32
CA ASP A 141 -6.97 6.60 -13.86
C ASP A 141 -8.10 6.51 -12.81
N LEU A 142 -7.95 5.65 -11.80
CA LEU A 142 -8.93 5.46 -10.73
C LEU A 142 -8.26 5.09 -9.41
N MET A 143 -8.76 5.67 -8.32
CA MET A 143 -8.38 5.32 -6.96
C MET A 143 -9.44 4.37 -6.37
N ASP A 144 -9.07 3.11 -6.09
CA ASP A 144 -9.90 2.19 -5.31
C ASP A 144 -9.61 2.38 -3.82
N VAL A 145 -10.57 2.94 -3.08
CA VAL A 145 -10.36 3.43 -1.73
C VAL A 145 -10.93 2.43 -0.71
N SER A 146 -10.01 1.72 -0.04
CA SER A 146 -10.29 0.83 1.09
C SER A 146 -9.80 1.44 2.41
N SER A 147 -9.72 0.67 3.49
CA SER A 147 -9.01 1.03 4.72
C SER A 147 -8.41 -0.19 5.43
N GLY A 148 -7.57 0.05 6.45
CA GLY A 148 -7.07 -0.96 7.39
C GLY A 148 -6.01 -1.90 6.84
N GLY A 149 -5.66 -2.89 7.67
CA GLY A 149 -4.86 -4.07 7.33
C GLY A 149 -3.38 -4.02 7.72
N ASN A 150 -2.77 -2.84 7.84
CA ASN A 150 -1.34 -2.74 8.16
C ASN A 150 -1.06 -2.56 9.65
N TYR A 151 -2.02 -2.03 10.43
CA TYR A 151 -1.86 -1.85 11.86
C TYR A 151 -2.59 -2.94 12.64
N PHE A 152 -1.85 -3.77 13.37
CA PHE A 152 -2.44 -4.85 14.17
C PHE A 152 -3.40 -4.32 15.26
N LYS A 153 -3.14 -3.14 15.83
CA LYS A 153 -4.00 -2.51 16.84
C LYS A 153 -5.04 -1.55 16.24
N GLN A 154 -5.36 -1.70 14.95
CA GLN A 154 -6.40 -0.92 14.28
C GLN A 154 -7.73 -0.97 15.06
N ASN A 155 -8.32 0.20 15.30
CA ASN A 155 -9.62 0.31 15.97
C ASN A 155 -10.71 0.67 14.96
N ILE A 156 -11.28 -0.35 14.35
CA ILE A 156 -12.29 -0.18 13.30
C ILE A 156 -13.66 0.01 13.96
N ASN A 157 -14.27 1.17 13.72
CA ASN A 157 -15.64 1.41 14.15
C ASN A 157 -16.61 0.66 13.22
N VAL A 158 -16.94 -0.58 13.59
CA VAL A 158 -17.81 -1.44 12.80
C VAL A 158 -19.25 -0.93 12.83
N GLY A 159 -19.81 -0.69 11.64
CA GLY A 159 -21.19 -0.25 11.45
C GLY A 159 -22.05 -1.29 10.74
N ARG A 160 -23.34 -0.99 10.59
CA ARG A 160 -24.25 -1.81 9.78
C ARG A 160 -23.68 -1.97 8.36
N ASN A 161 -23.69 -3.19 7.85
CA ASN A 161 -23.13 -3.58 6.54
C ASN A 161 -21.59 -3.58 6.45
N TYR A 162 -20.85 -3.39 7.55
CA TYR A 162 -19.41 -3.63 7.55
C TYR A 162 -19.11 -5.08 7.13
N GLN A 163 -18.42 -5.25 5.99
CA GLN A 163 -18.11 -6.54 5.36
C GLN A 163 -19.32 -7.46 5.00
N ALA A 164 -20.57 -6.98 5.13
CA ALA A 164 -21.87 -7.64 4.85
C ALA A 164 -22.13 -8.98 5.59
N SER A 165 -23.34 -9.49 5.84
CA SER A 165 -24.62 -8.83 6.15
C SER A 165 -25.01 -9.21 7.60
N ASN A 166 -25.67 -8.30 8.32
CA ASN A 166 -26.57 -8.74 9.40
C ASN A 166 -27.83 -9.27 8.71
N ARG A 167 -28.04 -10.60 8.71
CA ARG A 167 -29.25 -11.21 8.12
C ARG A 167 -30.48 -10.46 8.61
N TYR A 168 -31.16 -9.76 7.71
CA TYR A 168 -32.56 -9.40 7.89
C TYR A 168 -33.34 -10.65 7.47
N THR A 169 -33.97 -11.35 8.41
CA THR A 169 -34.97 -12.40 8.13
C THR A 169 -36.36 -11.79 8.25
N PRO A 170 -36.98 -11.33 7.15
CA PRO A 170 -38.43 -11.23 7.07
C PRO A 170 -38.94 -12.51 6.39
N TYR A 171 -39.49 -13.44 7.18
CA TYR A 171 -40.53 -14.35 6.72
C TYR A 171 -41.72 -14.18 7.65
#